data_AF-A0A838WCJ5-F1
#
_entry.id   AF-A0A838WCJ5-F1
#
_cell.length_a   1.000
_cell.length_b   1.000
_cell.length_c   1.000
_cell.angle_alpha   90.00
_cell.angle_beta   90.00
_cell.angle_gamma   90.00
#
_symmetry.space_group_name_H-M   'P 1'
#
loop_
_entity.id
_entity.type
_entity.pdbx_description
1 polymer ?
#
loop_
_entity_poly.entity_id
_entity_poly.type
_entity_poly.pdbx_seq_one_letter_code
_entity_poly.pdbx_strand_id
1 'polypeptide(L)' 'MASDWIIDLGPEGGDAGGEIVAEGTPEQVAQNPRSHTGRFLAGVVGKREHEEVTV' A
#
# COMPACT_ATOMS: atom_id res chain seq x y z
N MET A 1 -0.39 13.73 4.85
CA MET A 1 -1.01 12.82 5.82
C MET A 1 -1.06 11.44 5.17
N ALA A 2 -0.73 10.36 5.90
CA ALA A 2 -0.74 8.99 5.38
C ALA A 2 -2.02 8.27 5.81
N SER A 3 -2.42 7.22 5.11
CA SER A 3 -3.59 6.38 5.46
C SER A 3 -3.22 5.37 6.55
N ASP A 4 -4.15 5.12 7.47
CA ASP A 4 -4.01 4.05 8.48
C ASP A 4 -4.47 2.68 7.96
N TRP A 5 -5.39 2.67 6.99
CA TRP A 5 -5.96 1.48 6.39
C TRP A 5 -6.19 1.67 4.88
N ILE A 6 -6.00 0.59 4.12
CA ILE A 6 -6.15 0.55 2.66
C ILE A 6 -7.03 -0.64 2.29
N ILE A 7 -7.95 -0.40 1.35
CA ILE A 7 -8.66 -1.45 0.60
C ILE A 7 -8.23 -1.31 -0.85
N ASP A 8 -7.56 -2.33 -1.39
CA ASP A 8 -7.06 -2.35 -2.76
C ASP A 8 -8.02 -3.14 -3.67
N LEU A 9 -8.46 -2.49 -4.74
CA LEU A 9 -9.43 -3.03 -5.69
C LEU A 9 -8.76 -3.38 -7.02
N GLY A 10 -9.18 -4.49 -7.62
CA GLY A 10 -8.59 -4.97 -8.86
C GLY A 10 -9.03 -6.40 -9.17
N PRO A 11 -8.15 -7.24 -9.76
CA PRO A 11 -6.72 -7.00 -10.07
C PRO A 11 -6.48 -6.02 -11.22
N GLU A 12 -7.45 -5.88 -12.13
CA GLU A 12 -7.39 -4.99 -13.29
C GLU A 12 -8.55 -3.98 -13.26
N GLY A 13 -8.65 -3.15 -14.30
CA GLY A 13 -9.80 -2.25 -14.51
C GLY A 13 -10.91 -2.88 -15.36
N GLY A 14 -12.14 -2.35 -15.23
CA GLY A 14 -13.29 -2.79 -16.04
C GLY A 14 -13.81 -4.17 -15.64
N ASP A 15 -14.20 -4.97 -16.63
CA ASP A 15 -14.81 -6.31 -16.43
C ASP A 15 -13.88 -7.32 -15.75
N ALA A 16 -12.56 -7.08 -15.78
CA ALA A 16 -11.55 -7.90 -15.11
C ALA A 16 -11.18 -7.40 -13.70
N GLY A 17 -11.92 -6.41 -13.18
CA GLY A 17 -11.77 -5.88 -11.83
C GLY A 17 -12.95 -6.24 -10.92
N GLY A 18 -13.12 -5.45 -9.85
CA GLY A 18 -14.27 -5.56 -8.94
C GLY A 18 -14.06 -6.48 -7.74
N GLU A 19 -12.85 -7.00 -7.53
CA GLU A 19 -12.50 -7.80 -6.36
C GLU A 19 -11.67 -7.00 -5.35
N ILE A 20 -11.74 -7.41 -4.08
CA ILE A 20 -10.78 -6.97 -3.05
C ILE A 20 -9.52 -7.82 -3.20
N VAL A 21 -8.43 -7.17 -3.62
CA VAL A 21 -7.12 -7.81 -3.86
C VAL A 21 -6.30 -7.85 -2.57
N ALA A 22 -6.39 -6.79 -1.76
CA ALA A 22 -5.73 -6.66 -0.47
C ALA A 22 -6.52 -5.73 0.45
N GLU A 23 -6.42 -5.94 1.76
CA GLU A 23 -6.93 -5.04 2.78
C GLU A 23 -6.00 -5.08 4.00
N GLY A 24 -5.71 -3.93 4.60
CA GLY A 24 -4.85 -3.85 5.78
C GLY A 24 -4.20 -2.49 6.00
N THR A 25 -3.21 -2.45 6.89
CA THR A 25 -2.32 -1.29 7.00
C THR A 25 -1.50 -1.11 5.72
N PRO A 26 -0.91 0.08 5.48
CA PRO A 26 -0.04 0.29 4.32
C PRO A 26 1.10 -0.74 4.20
N GLU A 27 1.70 -1.15 5.32
CA GLU A 27 2.74 -2.19 5.37
C GLU A 27 2.22 -3.55 4.95
N GLN A 28 1.00 -3.92 5.36
CA GLN A 28 0.38 -5.20 5.00
C GLN A 28 0.03 -5.24 3.50
N VAL A 29 -0.54 -4.16 2.96
CA VAL A 29 -0.87 -4.09 1.53
C VAL A 29 0.39 -4.06 0.67
N ALA A 30 1.46 -3.38 1.10
CA ALA A 30 2.74 -3.35 0.41
C ALA A 30 3.39 -4.74 0.24
N GLN A 31 3.08 -5.69 1.12
CA GLN A 31 3.61 -7.05 1.07
C GLN A 31 2.76 -8.00 0.19
N ASN A 32 1.60 -7.56 -0.31
CA ASN A 32 0.72 -8.41 -1.10
C ASN A 32 1.20 -8.50 -2.56
N PRO A 33 1.66 -9.68 -3.03
CA PRO A 33 2.22 -9.83 -4.37
C PRO A 33 1.18 -9.75 -5.50
N ARG A 34 -0.12 -9.84 -5.19
CA ARG A 34 -1.21 -9.66 -6.16
C ARG A 34 -1.60 -8.20 -6.35
N SER A 35 -1.17 -7.31 -5.45
CA SER A 35 -1.56 -5.91 -5.45
C SER A 35 -0.62 -5.08 -6.32
N HIS A 36 -1.13 -4.54 -7.43
CA HIS A 36 -0.38 -3.55 -8.23
C HIS A 36 -0.05 -2.33 -7.36
N THR A 37 -1.00 -1.88 -6.54
CA THR A 37 -0.80 -0.81 -5.56
C THR A 37 0.33 -1.15 -4.59
N GLY A 38 0.30 -2.35 -3.99
CA GLY A 38 1.28 -2.87 -3.05
C GLY A 38 2.70 -2.86 -3.60
N ARG A 39 2.88 -3.25 -4.87
CA ARG A 39 4.17 -3.21 -5.57
C ARG A 39 4.82 -1.83 -5.55
N PHE A 40 4.05 -0.76 -5.73
CA PHE A 40 4.58 0.61 -5.68
C PHE A 40 4.64 1.13 -4.24
N LEU A 41 3.66 0.77 -3.41
CA LEU A 41 3.57 1.17 -2.01
C LEU A 41 4.77 0.70 -1.20
N ALA A 42 5.30 -0.49 -1.49
CA ALA A 42 6.53 -1.02 -0.88
C ALA A 42 7.75 -0.09 -1.03
N GLY A 43 7.78 0.76 -2.07
CA GLY A 43 8.87 1.71 -2.29
C GLY A 43 8.79 2.99 -1.44
N VAL A 44 7.69 3.22 -0.72
CA VAL A 44 7.45 4.46 0.05
C VAL A 44 7.07 4.20 1.50
N VAL A 45 6.46 3.06 1.82
CA VAL A 45 6.15 2.66 3.20
C VAL A 45 7.43 2.35 3.97
N GLY A 46 7.51 2.79 5.23
CA GLY A 46 8.70 2.62 6.09
C GLY A 46 9.82 3.65 5.87
N LYS A 47 9.75 4.50 4.83
CA LYS A 47 10.70 5.61 4.61
C LYS A 47 10.41 6.85 5.47
N ARG A 48 10.19 6.67 6.77
CA ARG A 48 10.31 7.80 7.70
C ARG A 48 11.77 7.87 8.09
N GLU A 49 12.51 8.76 7.45
CA GLU A 49 13.77 9.21 8.05
C GLU A 49 13.38 9.82 9.40
N HIS A 50 13.95 9.27 10.46
CA HIS A 50 14.21 10.08 11.63
C HIS A 50 15.11 11.21 11.14
N GLU A 51 14.53 12.34 10.77
CA GLU A 51 15.27 13.60 10.83
C GLU A 51 15.57 13.77 12.32
N GLU A 52 16.75 13.31 12.74
CA GLU A 52 17.27 13.48 14.08
C GLU A 52 17.21 14.97 14.39
N VAL A 53 16.21 15.37 15.17
CA VAL A 53 16.19 16.67 15.83
C VAL A 53 17.35 16.63 16.82
N THR A 54 18.52 17.05 16.35
CA THR A 54 19.66 17.36 17.19
C THR A 54 19.25 18.59 18.00
N VAL A 55 19.00 18.39 19.30
CA VAL A 55 18.81 19.46 20.29
C VAL A 55 20.17 19.97 20.74
#